data_AF-A0AAW0EFT6-F1
#
_entry.id   AF-A0AAW0EFT6-F1
#
_cell.length_a   1.000
_cell.length_b   1.000
_cell.length_c   1.000
_cell.angle_alpha   90.00
_cell.angle_beta   90.00
_cell.angle_gamma   90.00
#
_symmetry.space_group_name_H-M   'P 1'
#
loop_
_entity.id
_entity.type
_entity.pdbx_description
1 polymer ?
#
loop_
_entity_poly.entity_id
_entity_poly.type
_entity_poly.pdbx_seq_one_letter_code
_entity_poly.pdbx_strand_id
1 'polypeptide(L)'
;MVHSVYTPVPSFMRGTSLWSYDTLHLTEISRRVESLRGNLVTNQDFSDVTLYNQLAAMLFGLSIKRNLCPQYRFFQSPLLALSAMLLNPYAYTNQTLNRQAWETKFHELPVYIEALRGASVLARGVLPHLPEAPPAPTYTPNHPQYKSALRRYESSSQKLATSIRRHLDSVGLAERGEQIECSHLDEVIQGIRTA
;
A
#
# COMPACT_ATOMS: atom_id res chain seq x y z
N MET A 1 33.29 7.95 -11.13
CA MET A 1 32.59 9.11 -10.54
C MET A 1 31.23 9.18 -11.21
N VAL A 2 30.18 8.68 -10.56
CA VAL A 2 28.84 8.63 -11.16
C VAL A 2 28.15 9.96 -10.86
N HIS A 3 27.82 10.71 -11.90
CA HIS A 3 27.15 12.00 -11.81
C HIS A 3 25.64 11.75 -11.69
N SER A 4 25.12 11.73 -10.47
CA SER A 4 23.67 11.62 -10.22
C SER A 4 23.02 12.99 -10.38
N VAL A 5 22.30 13.18 -11.48
CA VAL A 5 21.47 14.36 -11.73
C VAL A 5 20.17 14.20 -10.94
N TYR A 6 19.96 15.05 -9.94
CA TYR A 6 18.76 15.05 -9.11
C TYR A 6 17.71 15.99 -9.71
N THR A 7 16.66 15.42 -10.30
CA THR A 7 15.43 16.18 -10.58
C THR A 7 14.52 16.10 -9.35
N PRO A 8 14.24 17.21 -8.66
CA PRO A 8 13.35 17.19 -7.50
C PRO A 8 11.92 16.84 -7.95
N VAL A 9 11.48 15.63 -7.63
CA VAL A 9 10.09 15.19 -7.79
C VAL A 9 9.35 15.47 -6.47
N PRO A 10 8.13 16.02 -6.48
CA PRO A 10 7.33 16.24 -5.28
C PRO A 10 6.96 14.92 -4.56
N SER A 11 7.88 14.39 -3.75
CA SER A 11 7.63 13.23 -2.90
C SER A 11 7.06 13.64 -1.54
N PHE A 12 6.31 12.74 -0.91
CA PHE A 12 5.79 12.90 0.44
C PHE A 12 6.90 12.88 1.51
N MET A 13 8.07 12.32 1.19
CA MET A 13 9.25 12.29 2.06
C MET A 13 10.31 13.29 1.56
N ARG A 14 10.93 14.08 2.45
CA ARG A 14 12.06 14.96 2.10
C ARG A 14 13.31 14.09 1.79
N GLY A 15 13.95 14.32 0.64
CA GLY A 15 15.08 13.52 0.12
C GLY A 15 14.67 12.71 -1.12
N THR A 16 15.62 12.09 -1.82
CA THR A 16 15.33 11.14 -2.91
C THR A 16 14.57 9.94 -2.36
N SER A 17 13.26 10.08 -2.40
CA SER A 17 12.33 9.13 -1.87
C SER A 17 11.88 8.22 -3.01
N LEU A 18 12.20 6.92 -2.88
CA LEU A 18 11.68 5.85 -3.73
C LEU A 18 10.14 5.74 -3.68
N TRP A 19 9.51 6.47 -2.75
CA TRP A 19 8.10 6.43 -2.42
C TRP A 19 7.40 7.66 -3.00
N SER A 20 6.93 7.54 -4.23
CA SER A 20 6.17 8.59 -4.93
C SER A 20 4.85 8.03 -5.45
N TYR A 21 3.78 8.83 -5.44
CA TYR A 21 2.50 8.40 -6.01
C TYR A 21 2.55 8.24 -7.53
N ASP A 22 3.60 8.68 -8.22
CA ASP A 22 3.74 8.53 -9.67
C ASP A 22 4.41 7.21 -10.06
N THR A 23 5.30 6.70 -9.21
CA THR A 23 6.20 5.58 -9.53
C THR A 23 6.04 4.39 -8.60
N LEU A 24 5.04 4.41 -7.71
CA LEU A 24 4.92 3.38 -6.67
C LEU A 24 4.78 1.95 -7.21
N HIS A 25 4.20 1.78 -8.39
CA HIS A 25 4.11 0.49 -9.08
C HIS A 25 5.47 -0.08 -9.48
N LEU A 26 6.46 0.77 -9.80
CA LEU A 26 7.84 0.35 -10.05
C LEU A 26 8.53 -0.05 -8.74
N THR A 27 8.28 0.71 -7.68
CA THR A 27 8.80 0.43 -6.34
C THR A 27 8.23 -0.87 -5.78
N GLU A 28 6.94 -1.14 -5.99
CA GLU A 28 6.25 -2.38 -5.60
C GLU A 28 6.94 -3.62 -6.21
N ILE A 29 7.22 -3.58 -7.51
CA ILE A 29 7.91 -4.67 -8.21
C ILE A 29 9.32 -4.85 -7.65
N SER A 30 10.06 -3.76 -7.47
CA SER A 30 11.42 -3.79 -6.93
C SER A 30 11.45 -4.41 -5.53
N ARG A 31 10.52 -4.02 -4.67
CA ARG A 31 10.37 -4.56 -3.31
C ARG A 31 9.99 -6.04 -3.29
N ARG A 32 9.19 -6.49 -4.24
CA ARG A 32 8.84 -7.91 -4.37
C ARG A 32 10.03 -8.76 -4.81
N VAL A 33 10.88 -8.22 -5.69
CA VAL A 33 12.13 -8.90 -6.06
C VAL A 33 13.09 -8.94 -4.87
N GLU A 34 13.18 -7.85 -4.11
CA GLU A 34 13.99 -7.75 -2.89
C GLU A 34 13.50 -8.71 -1.79
N SER A 35 12.19 -8.85 -1.59
CA SER A 35 11.65 -9.81 -0.61
C SER A 35 11.98 -11.26 -0.96
N LEU A 36 12.05 -11.59 -2.26
CA LEU A 36 12.34 -12.94 -2.76
C LEU A 36 13.85 -13.25 -2.79
N ARG A 37 14.69 -12.26 -3.05
CA ARG A 37 16.13 -12.47 -3.32
C ARG A 37 17.05 -11.84 -2.28
N GLY A 38 16.49 -11.22 -1.24
CA GLY A 38 17.24 -10.51 -0.20
C GLY A 38 17.65 -9.10 -0.63
N ASN A 39 18.53 -8.47 0.18
CA ASN A 39 18.96 -7.07 0.05
C ASN A 39 19.71 -6.80 -1.25
N LEU A 40 18.97 -6.63 -2.36
CA LEU A 40 19.53 -6.46 -3.68
C LEU A 40 19.74 -4.99 -4.07
N VAL A 41 19.09 -4.01 -3.42
CA VAL A 41 18.93 -2.70 -4.10
C VAL A 41 18.91 -1.43 -3.25
N THR A 42 18.92 -1.45 -1.92
CA THR A 42 18.90 -0.18 -1.17
C THR A 42 19.94 -0.12 -0.05
N ASN A 43 20.80 0.90 -0.07
CA ASN A 43 21.70 1.25 1.03
C ASN A 43 20.94 1.83 2.25
N GLN A 44 19.62 1.64 2.32
CA GLN A 44 18.76 2.14 3.38
C GLN A 44 18.08 0.95 4.06
N ASP A 45 18.59 0.61 5.25
CA ASP A 45 17.98 -0.38 6.13
C ASP A 45 16.70 0.19 6.76
N PHE A 46 15.61 0.27 5.99
CA PHE A 46 14.30 0.47 6.59
C PHE A 46 13.81 -0.84 7.19
N SER A 47 13.41 -0.82 8.47
CA SER A 47 12.65 -1.94 9.02
C SER A 47 11.32 -2.07 8.27
N ASP A 48 10.82 -3.29 8.02
CA ASP A 48 9.55 -3.43 7.27
C ASP A 48 8.34 -2.87 8.04
N VAL A 49 8.44 -2.68 9.37
CA VAL A 49 7.45 -1.93 10.16
C VAL A 49 7.46 -0.45 9.75
N THR A 50 8.65 0.13 9.60
CA THR A 50 8.81 1.51 9.12
C THR A 50 8.25 1.64 7.71
N LEU A 51 8.56 0.69 6.82
CA LEU A 51 8.04 0.63 5.46
C LEU A 51 6.50 0.68 5.45
N TYR A 52 5.87 -0.20 6.23
CA TYR A 52 4.41 -0.27 6.30
C TYR A 52 3.81 1.03 6.82
N ASN A 53 4.38 1.63 7.86
CA ASN A 53 3.93 2.93 8.37
C ASN A 53 4.06 4.05 7.33
N GLN A 54 5.12 4.03 6.51
CA GLN A 54 5.26 5.00 5.42
C GLN A 54 4.19 4.81 4.34
N LEU A 55 3.90 3.57 3.96
CA LEU A 55 2.81 3.26 3.03
C LEU A 55 1.44 3.65 3.60
N ALA A 56 1.18 3.37 4.87
CA ALA A 56 -0.04 3.76 5.55
C ALA A 56 -0.17 5.30 5.61
N ALA A 57 0.93 6.01 5.89
CA ALA A 57 0.96 7.47 5.85
C ALA A 57 0.69 8.01 4.43
N MET A 58 1.21 7.35 3.38
CA MET A 58 0.85 7.70 2.00
C MET A 58 -0.64 7.48 1.72
N LEU A 59 -1.24 6.38 2.19
CA LEU A 59 -2.67 6.14 2.03
C LEU A 59 -3.50 7.26 2.67
N PHE A 60 -3.27 7.56 3.94
CA PHE A 60 -4.01 8.61 4.65
C PHE A 60 -3.67 10.03 4.17
N GLY A 61 -2.46 10.21 3.65
CA GLY A 61 -1.97 11.46 3.07
C GLY A 61 -2.56 11.81 1.71
N LEU A 62 -3.28 10.90 1.04
CA LEU A 62 -3.93 11.16 -0.26
C LEU A 62 -4.81 12.42 -0.21
N SER A 63 -5.65 12.52 0.81
CA SER A 63 -6.55 13.66 1.00
C SER A 63 -5.80 14.98 1.19
N ILE A 64 -4.69 14.95 1.94
CA ILE A 64 -3.85 16.12 2.18
C ILE A 64 -3.17 16.55 0.87
N LYS A 65 -2.57 15.60 0.13
CA LYS A 65 -1.89 15.87 -1.14
C LYS A 65 -2.85 16.47 -2.16
N ARG A 66 -4.07 15.94 -2.26
CA ARG A 66 -5.13 16.45 -3.13
C ARG A 66 -5.60 17.85 -2.73
N ASN A 67 -5.69 18.15 -1.44
CA ASN A 67 -6.09 19.47 -0.95
C ASN A 67 -5.02 20.53 -1.20
N LEU A 68 -3.75 20.18 -0.99
CA LEU A 68 -2.61 21.11 -1.15
C LEU A 68 -2.18 21.26 -2.61
N CYS A 69 -2.43 20.26 -3.45
CA CYS A 69 -2.06 20.25 -4.86
C CYS A 69 -3.25 19.78 -5.72
N PRO A 70 -4.33 20.57 -5.88
CA PRO A 70 -5.52 20.16 -6.63
C PRO A 70 -5.27 19.87 -8.11
N GLN A 71 -4.20 20.43 -8.68
CA GLN A 71 -3.72 20.15 -10.03
C GLN A 71 -2.96 18.84 -10.16
N TYR A 72 -2.54 18.24 -9.03
CA TYR A 72 -1.84 16.97 -9.04
C TYR A 72 -2.79 15.87 -9.50
N ARG A 73 -2.27 14.99 -10.36
CA ARG A 73 -3.04 13.90 -10.95
C ARG A 73 -2.56 12.59 -10.36
N PHE A 74 -3.51 11.80 -9.86
CA PHE A 74 -3.24 10.44 -9.43
C PHE A 74 -3.48 9.48 -10.58
N PHE A 75 -2.70 8.41 -10.60
CA PHE A 75 -2.81 7.37 -11.61
C PHE A 75 -3.18 6.04 -10.98
N GLN A 76 -3.87 5.22 -11.76
CA GLN A 76 -4.41 3.94 -11.35
C GLN A 76 -3.33 2.97 -10.82
N SER A 77 -2.30 2.66 -11.61
CA SER A 77 -1.32 1.63 -11.27
C SER A 77 -0.57 1.94 -9.97
N PRO A 78 -0.08 3.16 -9.72
CA PRO A 78 0.52 3.48 -8.42
C PRO A 78 -0.43 3.36 -7.22
N LEU A 79 -1.70 3.77 -7.36
CA LEU A 79 -2.67 3.65 -6.27
C LEU A 79 -3.00 2.18 -5.97
N LEU A 80 -3.14 1.37 -7.02
CA LEU A 80 -3.32 -0.08 -6.89
C LEU A 80 -2.09 -0.75 -6.27
N ALA A 81 -0.88 -0.33 -6.64
CA ALA A 81 0.35 -0.83 -6.04
C ALA A 81 0.45 -0.48 -4.55
N LEU A 82 0.03 0.74 -4.15
CA LEU A 82 -0.09 1.12 -2.75
C LEU A 82 -1.02 0.15 -2.01
N SER A 83 -2.21 -0.08 -2.56
CA SER A 83 -3.18 -1.00 -1.98
C SER A 83 -2.65 -2.43 -1.89
N ALA A 84 -2.01 -2.95 -2.94
CA ALA A 84 -1.45 -4.30 -2.94
C ALA A 84 -0.39 -4.50 -1.84
N MET A 85 0.51 -3.52 -1.67
CA MET A 85 1.55 -3.57 -0.63
C MET A 85 0.99 -3.49 0.79
N LEU A 86 -0.06 -2.68 1.00
CA LEU A 86 -0.73 -2.60 2.30
C LEU A 86 -1.54 -3.85 2.62
N LEU A 87 -2.24 -4.41 1.63
CA LEU A 87 -3.12 -5.58 1.81
C LEU A 87 -2.37 -6.91 1.95
N ASN A 88 -1.13 -6.98 1.50
CA ASN A 88 -0.27 -8.15 1.65
C ASN A 88 1.18 -7.75 1.95
N PRO A 89 1.45 -7.18 3.14
CA PRO A 89 2.78 -6.65 3.46
C PRO A 89 3.84 -7.74 3.46
N TYR A 90 3.47 -8.99 3.79
CA TYR A 90 4.36 -10.15 3.81
C TYR A 90 4.99 -10.48 2.44
N ALA A 91 4.36 -10.07 1.33
CA ALA A 91 4.94 -10.25 0.00
C ALA A 91 6.09 -9.26 -0.29
N TYR A 92 6.27 -8.23 0.56
CA TYR A 92 7.20 -7.11 0.36
C TYR A 92 8.18 -6.92 1.53
N THR A 93 8.08 -7.74 2.57
CA THR A 93 8.99 -7.81 3.71
C THR A 93 10.14 -8.78 3.45
N ASN A 94 11.30 -8.53 4.04
CA ASN A 94 12.44 -9.43 3.90
C ASN A 94 12.15 -10.77 4.60
N GLN A 95 12.28 -11.87 3.84
CA GLN A 95 12.00 -13.23 4.32
C GLN A 95 13.05 -13.77 5.31
N THR A 96 14.15 -13.06 5.56
CA THR A 96 15.17 -13.47 6.54
C THR A 96 14.65 -13.51 7.99
N LEU A 97 13.57 -12.81 8.29
CA LEU A 97 12.89 -12.84 9.59
C LEU A 97 11.69 -13.82 9.55
N ASN A 98 11.51 -14.59 10.63
CA ASN A 98 10.37 -15.50 10.77
C ASN A 98 9.04 -14.72 10.69
N ARG A 99 8.12 -15.17 9.83
CA ARG A 99 6.76 -14.64 9.64
C ARG A 99 6.02 -14.34 10.95
N GLN A 100 6.18 -15.17 11.98
CA GLN A 100 5.48 -14.97 13.26
C GLN A 100 5.95 -13.71 14.00
N ALA A 101 7.23 -13.33 13.86
CA ALA A 101 7.76 -12.09 14.43
C ALA A 101 7.20 -10.86 13.69
N TRP A 102 6.97 -10.97 12.38
CA TRP A 102 6.32 -9.93 11.58
C TRP A 102 4.86 -9.73 11.94
N GLU A 103 4.09 -10.82 12.04
CA GLU A 103 2.68 -10.79 12.41
C GLU A 103 2.49 -10.04 13.74
N THR A 104 3.32 -10.34 14.74
CA THR A 104 3.26 -9.68 16.05
C THR A 104 3.51 -8.17 15.92
N LYS A 105 4.58 -7.77 15.21
CA LYS A 105 4.92 -6.36 15.04
C LYS A 105 3.88 -5.56 14.25
N PHE A 106 3.27 -6.16 13.23
CA PHE A 106 2.20 -5.50 12.48
C PHE A 106 0.94 -5.36 13.32
N HIS A 107 0.57 -6.38 14.09
CA HIS A 107 -0.62 -6.33 14.95
C HIS A 107 -0.49 -5.31 16.09
N GLU A 108 0.73 -4.95 16.48
CA GLU A 108 1.01 -3.88 17.44
C GLU A 108 0.84 -2.47 16.85
N LEU A 109 0.81 -2.32 15.51
CA LEU A 109 0.63 -1.02 14.88
C LEU A 109 -0.82 -0.54 15.02
N PRO A 110 -1.08 0.64 15.63
CA PRO A 110 -2.43 1.17 15.76
C PRO A 110 -3.15 1.37 14.42
N VAL A 111 -2.37 1.64 13.36
CA VAL A 111 -2.87 1.92 12.01
C VAL A 111 -3.05 0.66 11.17
N TYR A 112 -2.71 -0.54 11.66
CA TYR A 112 -2.65 -1.74 10.83
C TYR A 112 -3.99 -2.07 10.18
N ILE A 113 -5.03 -2.23 11.01
CA ILE A 113 -6.38 -2.58 10.54
C ILE A 113 -6.94 -1.46 9.66
N GLU A 114 -6.79 -0.19 10.06
CA GLU A 114 -7.32 0.92 9.27
C GLU A 114 -6.60 1.08 7.93
N ALA A 115 -5.30 0.78 7.86
CA ALA A 115 -4.57 0.77 6.60
C ALA A 115 -5.04 -0.35 5.67
N LEU A 116 -5.32 -1.56 6.20
CA LEU A 116 -5.92 -2.65 5.41
C LEU A 116 -7.31 -2.28 4.89
N ARG A 117 -8.13 -1.64 5.73
CA ARG A 117 -9.49 -1.21 5.36
C ARG A 117 -9.44 -0.13 4.31
N GLY A 118 -8.68 0.94 4.56
CA GLY A 118 -8.52 2.05 3.63
C GLY A 118 -7.91 1.60 2.29
N ALA A 119 -6.93 0.69 2.30
CA ALA A 119 -6.37 0.11 1.09
C ALA A 119 -7.39 -0.69 0.28
N SER A 120 -8.30 -1.41 0.95
CA SER A 120 -9.39 -2.16 0.32
C SER A 120 -10.40 -1.21 -0.34
N VAL A 121 -10.79 -0.15 0.37
CA VAL A 121 -11.69 0.89 -0.16
C VAL A 121 -11.05 1.59 -1.36
N LEU A 122 -9.78 1.98 -1.25
CA LEU A 122 -9.04 2.60 -2.34
C LEU A 122 -8.99 1.70 -3.57
N ALA A 123 -8.64 0.43 -3.40
CA ALA A 123 -8.53 -0.51 -4.51
C ALA A 123 -9.86 -0.68 -5.24
N ARG A 124 -10.96 -0.85 -4.52
CA ARG A 124 -12.30 -1.00 -5.11
C ARG A 124 -12.80 0.29 -5.74
N GLY A 125 -12.48 1.43 -5.14
CA GLY A 125 -12.71 2.73 -5.74
C GLY A 125 -12.05 2.83 -7.10
N VAL A 126 -10.75 2.56 -7.15
CA VAL A 126 -9.95 2.63 -8.38
C VAL A 126 -10.34 1.55 -9.40
N LEU A 127 -10.72 0.35 -8.95
CA LEU A 127 -11.17 -0.76 -9.79
C LEU A 127 -12.46 -1.40 -9.23
N PRO A 128 -13.64 -0.92 -9.67
CA PRO A 128 -14.92 -1.39 -9.14
C PRO A 128 -15.20 -2.89 -9.35
N HIS A 129 -14.55 -3.52 -10.32
CA HIS A 129 -14.70 -4.94 -10.63
C HIS A 129 -13.90 -5.87 -9.69
N LEU A 130 -13.05 -5.31 -8.82
CA LEU A 130 -12.35 -6.11 -7.82
C LEU A 130 -13.34 -6.73 -6.82
N PRO A 131 -13.00 -7.88 -6.22
CA PRO A 131 -13.83 -8.49 -5.19
C PRO A 131 -14.06 -7.53 -4.03
N GLU A 132 -15.18 -7.71 -3.33
CA GLU A 132 -15.55 -6.81 -2.25
C GLU A 132 -14.47 -6.69 -1.17
N ALA A 133 -14.42 -5.51 -0.55
CA ALA A 133 -13.54 -5.26 0.58
C ALA A 133 -13.83 -6.30 1.68
N PRO A 134 -12.78 -6.88 2.28
CA PRO A 134 -12.96 -7.84 3.36
C PRO A 134 -13.70 -7.18 4.54
N PRO A 135 -14.59 -7.91 5.24
CA PRO A 135 -15.26 -7.37 6.43
C PRO A 135 -14.26 -7.26 7.58
N ALA A 136 -14.08 -6.05 8.10
CA ALA A 136 -13.19 -5.80 9.22
C ALA A 136 -13.62 -6.56 10.48
N PRO A 137 -12.69 -6.93 11.37
CA PRO A 137 -13.04 -7.53 12.65
C PRO A 137 -13.90 -6.56 13.46
N THR A 138 -15.13 -6.97 13.80
CA THR A 138 -16.04 -6.18 14.67
C THR A 138 -15.77 -6.37 16.15
N TYR A 139 -15.02 -7.41 16.49
CA TYR A 139 -14.66 -7.73 17.86
C TYR A 139 -13.58 -6.78 18.40
N THR A 140 -13.66 -6.46 19.69
CA THR A 140 -12.58 -5.76 20.38
C THR A 140 -11.34 -6.67 20.53
N PRO A 141 -10.12 -6.10 20.63
CA PRO A 141 -8.88 -6.89 20.70
C PRO A 141 -8.85 -7.98 21.78
N ASN A 142 -9.52 -7.74 22.92
CA ASN A 142 -9.57 -8.66 24.05
C ASN A 142 -10.60 -9.79 23.88
N HIS A 143 -11.45 -9.73 22.86
CA HIS A 143 -12.48 -10.74 22.64
C HIS A 143 -11.86 -12.08 22.21
N PRO A 144 -12.34 -13.24 22.70
CA PRO A 144 -11.76 -14.55 22.38
C PRO A 144 -11.69 -14.85 20.88
N GLN A 145 -12.64 -14.33 20.11
CA GLN A 145 -12.73 -14.55 18.67
C GLN A 145 -11.92 -13.54 17.83
N TYR A 146 -11.38 -12.48 18.45
CA TYR A 146 -10.69 -11.40 17.73
C TYR A 146 -9.55 -11.93 16.85
N LYS A 147 -8.65 -12.75 17.42
CA LYS A 147 -7.53 -13.34 16.67
C LYS A 147 -7.99 -14.14 15.46
N SER A 148 -9.08 -14.89 15.60
CA SER A 148 -9.63 -15.68 14.49
C SER A 148 -10.28 -14.81 13.42
N ALA A 149 -10.97 -13.74 13.82
CA ALA A 149 -11.58 -12.77 12.90
C ALA A 149 -10.50 -11.98 12.15
N LEU A 150 -9.45 -11.54 12.85
CA LEU A 150 -8.30 -10.86 12.26
C LEU A 150 -7.61 -11.72 11.21
N ARG A 151 -7.34 -13.00 11.50
CA ARG A 151 -6.74 -13.92 10.52
C ARG A 151 -7.60 -14.11 9.27
N ARG A 152 -8.93 -14.19 9.43
CA ARG A 152 -9.86 -14.27 8.27
C ARG A 152 -9.81 -12.99 7.46
N TYR A 153 -9.79 -11.84 8.13
CA TYR A 153 -9.69 -10.53 7.50
C TYR A 153 -8.38 -10.38 6.70
N GLU A 154 -7.24 -10.78 7.29
CA GLU A 154 -5.94 -10.78 6.63
C GLU A 154 -5.91 -11.72 5.42
N SER A 155 -6.45 -12.94 5.56
CA SER A 155 -6.52 -13.89 4.44
C SER A 155 -7.33 -13.34 3.27
N SER A 156 -8.46 -12.67 3.55
CA SER A 156 -9.27 -12.03 2.51
C SER A 156 -8.57 -10.80 1.90
N SER A 157 -7.85 -10.02 2.71
CA SER A 157 -7.02 -8.90 2.24
C SER A 157 -5.93 -9.38 1.28
N GLN A 158 -5.26 -10.49 1.60
CA GLN A 158 -4.25 -11.12 0.73
C GLN A 158 -4.85 -11.62 -0.60
N LYS A 159 -6.07 -12.15 -0.59
CA LYS A 159 -6.77 -12.54 -1.83
C LYS A 159 -7.06 -11.32 -2.70
N LEU A 160 -7.53 -10.22 -2.11
CA LEU A 160 -7.74 -8.96 -2.81
C LEU A 160 -6.42 -8.42 -3.39
N ALA A 161 -5.34 -8.41 -2.61
CA ALA A 161 -4.00 -8.04 -3.07
C ALA A 161 -3.55 -8.88 -4.27
N THR A 162 -3.85 -10.18 -4.27
CA THR A 162 -3.55 -11.08 -5.38
C THR A 162 -4.32 -10.69 -6.64
N SER A 163 -5.60 -10.35 -6.52
CA SER A 163 -6.41 -9.87 -7.64
C SER A 163 -5.89 -8.55 -8.21
N ILE A 164 -5.52 -7.60 -7.33
CA ILE A 164 -4.88 -6.33 -7.74
C ILE A 164 -3.58 -6.62 -8.49
N ARG A 165 -2.75 -7.53 -7.97
CA ARG A 165 -1.47 -7.85 -8.62
C ARG A 165 -1.67 -8.47 -9.99
N ARG A 166 -2.64 -9.38 -10.16
CA ARG A 166 -2.98 -9.93 -11.49
C ARG A 166 -3.36 -8.83 -12.48
N HIS A 167 -4.09 -7.80 -12.02
CA HIS A 167 -4.38 -6.64 -12.85
C HIS A 167 -3.08 -5.87 -13.19
N LEU A 168 -2.23 -5.58 -12.20
CA LEU A 168 -0.95 -4.91 -12.44
C LEU A 168 0.01 -5.72 -13.35
N ASP A 169 -0.05 -7.06 -13.31
CA ASP A 169 0.69 -7.95 -14.22
C ASP A 169 0.17 -7.88 -15.66
N SER A 170 -1.11 -7.53 -15.86
CA SER A 170 -1.72 -7.40 -17.19
C SER A 170 -1.46 -6.04 -17.85
N VAL A 171 -1.03 -5.05 -17.06
CA VAL A 171 -0.71 -3.70 -17.50
C VAL A 171 0.79 -3.58 -17.73
N GLY A 172 1.23 -2.78 -18.71
CA GLY A 172 2.65 -2.59 -18.98
C GLY A 172 3.40 -2.03 -17.78
N LEU A 173 4.64 -2.49 -17.53
CA LEU A 173 5.42 -2.08 -16.34
C LEU A 173 5.67 -0.57 -16.26
N ALA A 174 5.80 0.10 -17.40
CA ALA A 174 5.96 1.56 -17.49
C ALA A 174 4.63 2.32 -17.51
N GLU A 175 3.50 1.62 -17.59
CA GLU A 175 2.18 2.21 -17.71
C GLU A 175 1.62 2.57 -16.33
N ARG A 176 1.34 3.86 -16.14
CA ARG A 176 0.71 4.35 -14.92
C ARG A 176 -0.78 4.04 -14.85
N GLY A 177 -1.36 3.54 -15.94
CA GLY A 177 -2.79 3.33 -16.10
C GLY A 177 -3.55 4.65 -16.26
N GLU A 178 -4.86 4.60 -16.11
CA GLU A 178 -5.73 5.77 -16.27
C GLU A 178 -5.50 6.81 -15.18
N GLN A 179 -5.72 8.08 -15.54
CA GLN A 179 -5.79 9.15 -14.56
C GLN A 179 -7.07 9.01 -13.75
N ILE A 180 -6.95 9.06 -12.43
CA ILE A 180 -8.09 9.03 -11.53
C ILE A 180 -8.60 10.45 -11.31
N GLU A 181 -9.88 10.65 -11.63
CA GLU A 181 -10.55 11.93 -11.40
C GLU A 181 -10.57 12.28 -9.91
N CYS A 182 -10.31 13.56 -9.60
CA CYS A 182 -10.24 14.00 -8.21
C CYS A 182 -11.59 13.85 -7.48
N SER A 183 -12.72 14.05 -8.17
CA SER A 183 -14.06 13.86 -7.61
C SER A 183 -14.31 12.42 -7.20
N HIS A 184 -13.91 11.47 -8.04
CA HIS A 184 -13.96 10.04 -7.72
C HIS A 184 -13.11 9.72 -6.50
N LEU A 185 -11.91 10.30 -6.42
CA LEU A 185 -11.05 10.11 -5.26
C LEU A 185 -11.66 10.68 -3.97
N ASP A 186 -12.47 11.74 -4.02
CA ASP A 186 -13.17 12.29 -2.85
C ASP A 186 -14.20 11.29 -2.30
N GLU A 187 -14.96 10.59 -3.15
CA GLU A 187 -15.89 9.53 -2.75
C GLU A 187 -15.14 8.37 -2.08
N VAL A 188 -14.02 7.97 -2.69
CA VAL A 188 -13.15 6.91 -2.18
C VAL A 188 -12.54 7.29 -0.83
N ILE A 189 -12.00 8.49 -0.70
CA ILE A 189 -11.42 9.02 0.55
C ILE A 189 -12.48 9.11 1.64
N GLN A 190 -13.70 9.52 1.31
CA GLN A 190 -14.78 9.54 2.28
C GLN A 190 -15.05 8.12 2.80
N GLY A 191 -15.04 7.12 1.93
CA GLY A 191 -15.10 5.72 2.31
C GLY A 191 -13.92 5.26 3.20
N ILE A 192 -12.71 5.78 2.98
CA ILE A 192 -11.54 5.50 3.84
C ILE A 192 -11.73 6.09 5.25
N ARG A 193 -12.43 7.23 5.38
CA ARG A 193 -12.67 7.89 6.68
C ARG A 193 -13.85 7.30 7.46
N THR A 194 -14.83 6.73 6.76
CA THR A 194 -16.03 6.13 7.37
C THR A 194 -15.89 4.64 7.61
N ALA A 195 -14.90 4.00 6.98
CA ALA A 195 -14.41 2.69 7.38
C ALA A 195 -13.68 2.89 8.72
#